data_AF-A0A564UUV5-F1
#
_entry.id   AF-A0A564UUV5-F1
#
_cell.length_a   1.000
_cell.length_b   1.000
_cell.length_c   1.000
_cell.angle_alpha   90.00
_cell.angle_beta   90.00
_cell.angle_gamma   90.00
#
_symmetry.space_group_name_H-M   'P 1'
#
loop_
_entity.id
_entity.type
_entity.pdbx_description
1 polymer ?
#
loop_
_entity_poly.entity_id
_entity_poly.type
_entity_poly.pdbx_seq_one_letter_code
_entity_poly.pdbx_strand_id
1 'polypeptide(L)'
;MLNKEKNKRVIESVDQFYKFNHINSEKYASDQMEAYRENKTYDAQIARADLEEKVGCWIERFNESEREYFFSLFENYNYISENEYKHRIWQLSEAIYEELEEKQIAREEVLFVTVPSPKGVSCGGDQLRSHLLCANLDWGMDKNLIIADIEKMNPSLLVGKKAIVFIDDILGTGFSIRETIENFAEYCGEKNLDDYLIYVTGILITKRAVRYLSKKVRKTKVFQLQGEKNSIKNCMTGGYIFKEEEKRKIEKIIEKYEKEIGIEGEKDFTMGFGKCKILLSFFYNTPNNTLCSFWKCTDKNIPPFPRDKDRRPTLDIIRKRKKRNTDNAYLKGCFDTYENV
;
A
#
# COMPACT_ATOMS: atom_id res chain seq x y z
N MET A 1 -27.99 -8.34 -25.08
CA MET A 1 -28.25 -8.57 -23.63
C MET A 1 -26.95 -8.72 -22.86
N LEU A 2 -26.01 -9.57 -23.31
CA LEU A 2 -24.68 -9.77 -22.70
C LEU A 2 -23.91 -8.48 -22.31
N ASN A 3 -23.79 -7.48 -23.20
CA ASN A 3 -23.09 -6.22 -22.89
C ASN A 3 -23.79 -5.35 -21.83
N LYS A 4 -25.11 -5.42 -21.72
CA LYS A 4 -25.86 -4.67 -20.69
C LYS A 4 -25.75 -5.35 -19.33
N GLU A 5 -25.84 -6.68 -19.28
CA GLU A 5 -25.67 -7.45 -18.04
C GLU A 5 -24.23 -7.41 -17.53
N LYS A 6 -23.24 -7.47 -18.43
CA LYS A 6 -21.82 -7.32 -18.06
C LYS A 6 -21.56 -5.95 -17.42
N ASN A 7 -22.04 -4.87 -18.04
CA ASN A 7 -21.87 -3.53 -17.48
C ASN A 7 -22.54 -3.41 -16.10
N LYS A 8 -23.70 -4.08 -15.92
CA LYS A 8 -24.38 -4.15 -14.63
C LYS A 8 -23.54 -4.85 -13.55
N ARG A 9 -22.95 -6.02 -13.83
CA ARG A 9 -22.13 -6.75 -12.84
C ARG A 9 -20.90 -5.96 -12.41
N VAL A 10 -20.26 -5.24 -13.34
CA VAL A 10 -19.13 -4.34 -13.05
C VAL A 10 -19.55 -3.23 -12.09
N ILE A 11 -20.66 -2.54 -12.37
CA ILE A 11 -21.21 -1.49 -11.50
C ILE A 11 -21.51 -2.05 -10.11
N GLU A 12 -22.21 -3.19 -10.03
CA GLU A 12 -22.53 -3.85 -8.77
C GLU A 12 -21.26 -4.21 -7.96
N SER A 13 -20.22 -4.72 -8.62
CA SER A 13 -18.93 -5.00 -7.96
C SER A 13 -18.22 -3.75 -7.48
N VAL A 14 -18.23 -2.66 -8.25
CA VAL A 14 -17.63 -1.38 -7.86
C VAL A 14 -18.37 -0.78 -6.66
N ASP A 15 -19.69 -0.89 -6.61
CA ASP A 15 -20.48 -0.48 -5.45
C ASP A 15 -20.15 -1.29 -4.20
N GLN A 16 -20.01 -2.62 -4.33
CA GLN A 16 -19.58 -3.46 -3.20
C GLN A 16 -18.16 -3.12 -2.75
N PHE A 17 -17.24 -2.87 -3.69
CA PHE A 17 -15.88 -2.41 -3.36
C PHE A 17 -15.90 -1.11 -2.55
N TYR A 18 -16.69 -0.11 -2.96
CA TYR A 18 -16.83 1.14 -2.20
C TYR A 18 -17.43 0.92 -0.82
N LYS A 19 -18.47 0.09 -0.73
CA LYS A 19 -19.10 -0.27 0.55
C LYS A 19 -18.12 -0.99 1.48
N PHE A 20 -17.37 -1.96 0.98
CA PHE A 20 -16.37 -2.72 1.73
C PHE A 20 -15.28 -1.82 2.30
N ASN A 21 -14.85 -0.81 1.53
CA ASN A 21 -13.79 0.12 1.93
C ASN A 21 -14.29 1.39 2.63
N HIS A 22 -15.61 1.52 2.88
CA HIS A 22 -16.22 2.74 3.42
C HIS A 22 -15.89 4.01 2.62
N ILE A 23 -15.80 3.88 1.30
CA ILE A 23 -15.48 4.98 0.38
C ILE A 23 -16.78 5.60 -0.15
N ASN A 24 -16.94 6.92 0.00
CA ASN A 24 -17.92 7.67 -0.78
C ASN A 24 -17.29 8.11 -2.10
N SER A 25 -17.69 7.48 -3.21
CA SER A 25 -17.14 7.73 -4.54
C SER A 25 -17.33 9.15 -5.05
N GLU A 26 -18.35 9.88 -4.60
CA GLU A 26 -18.62 11.27 -5.01
C GLU A 26 -17.58 12.25 -4.48
N LYS A 27 -16.82 11.86 -3.45
CA LYS A 27 -15.75 12.68 -2.87
C LYS A 27 -14.44 12.60 -3.64
N TYR A 28 -14.34 11.77 -4.68
CA TYR A 28 -13.10 11.54 -5.41
C TYR A 28 -13.21 11.99 -6.86
N ALA A 29 -12.12 12.58 -7.37
CA ALA A 29 -11.97 12.95 -8.76
C ALA A 29 -10.67 12.35 -9.34
N SER A 30 -10.68 12.04 -10.64
CA SER A 30 -9.50 11.56 -11.37
C SER A 30 -8.66 12.68 -11.98
N ASP A 31 -9.13 13.93 -11.93
CA ASP A 31 -8.40 15.11 -12.36
C ASP A 31 -8.14 16.05 -11.18
N GLN A 32 -6.91 16.58 -11.09
CA GLN A 32 -6.52 17.46 -9.98
C GLN A 32 -7.24 18.81 -10.00
N MET A 33 -7.54 19.34 -11.17
CA MET A 33 -8.23 20.63 -11.29
C MET A 33 -9.70 20.50 -10.93
N GLU A 34 -10.35 19.40 -11.35
CA GLU A 34 -11.68 19.04 -10.86
C GLU A 34 -11.68 18.87 -9.34
N ALA A 35 -10.73 18.08 -8.80
CA ALA A 35 -10.60 17.86 -7.38
C ALA A 35 -10.55 19.18 -6.59
N TYR A 36 -9.69 20.10 -7.03
CA TYR A 36 -9.56 21.41 -6.42
C TYR A 36 -10.83 22.27 -6.54
N ARG A 37 -11.42 22.39 -7.73
CA ARG A 37 -12.58 23.27 -7.97
C ARG A 37 -13.85 22.79 -7.28
N GLU A 38 -14.04 21.48 -7.18
CA GLU A 38 -15.24 20.87 -6.64
C GLU A 38 -15.07 20.42 -5.18
N ASN A 39 -13.94 20.76 -4.55
CA ASN A 39 -13.60 20.37 -3.19
C ASN A 39 -13.69 18.85 -2.96
N LYS A 40 -13.19 18.09 -3.94
CA LYS A 40 -13.04 16.62 -3.92
C LYS A 40 -11.57 16.25 -3.63
N THR A 41 -11.35 15.03 -3.20
CA THR A 41 -10.02 14.44 -3.07
C THR A 41 -9.55 13.90 -4.43
N TYR A 42 -8.34 14.24 -4.84
CA TYR A 42 -7.74 13.62 -6.03
C TYR A 42 -7.31 12.18 -5.73
N ASP A 43 -7.95 11.21 -6.38
CA ASP A 43 -7.50 9.82 -6.43
C ASP A 43 -8.04 9.13 -7.68
N ALA A 44 -7.24 9.16 -8.74
CA ALA A 44 -7.61 8.57 -10.03
C ALA A 44 -7.71 7.03 -10.02
N GLN A 45 -7.31 6.35 -8.94
CA GLN A 45 -7.47 4.90 -8.84
C GLN A 45 -8.90 4.51 -8.43
N ILE A 46 -9.59 5.38 -7.69
CA ILE A 46 -10.92 5.11 -7.13
C ILE A 46 -11.98 6.12 -7.55
N ALA A 47 -11.67 7.05 -8.46
CA ALA A 47 -12.70 7.82 -9.14
C ALA A 47 -13.62 6.88 -9.91
N ARG A 48 -14.95 7.08 -9.78
CA ARG A 48 -15.95 6.08 -10.18
C ARG A 48 -15.87 5.67 -11.64
N ALA A 49 -15.91 6.63 -12.55
CA ALA A 49 -15.88 6.35 -13.98
C ALA A 49 -14.60 5.60 -14.38
N ASP A 50 -13.44 6.05 -13.89
CA ASP A 50 -12.15 5.41 -14.16
C ASP A 50 -12.07 3.98 -13.58
N LEU A 51 -12.61 3.76 -12.38
CA LEU A 51 -12.59 2.43 -11.75
C LEU A 51 -13.52 1.45 -12.46
N GLU A 52 -14.74 1.87 -12.82
CA GLU A 52 -15.69 1.06 -13.60
C GLU A 52 -15.08 0.66 -14.96
N GLU A 53 -14.43 1.58 -15.67
CA GLU A 53 -13.74 1.29 -16.93
C GLU A 53 -12.61 0.27 -16.72
N LYS A 54 -11.73 0.52 -15.74
CA LYS A 54 -10.59 -0.37 -15.45
C LYS A 54 -11.05 -1.78 -15.10
N VAL A 55 -12.06 -1.93 -14.25
CA VAL A 55 -12.62 -3.24 -13.86
C VAL A 55 -13.28 -3.92 -15.05
N GLY A 56 -14.03 -3.16 -15.86
CA GLY A 56 -14.68 -3.66 -17.07
C GLY A 56 -13.70 -4.17 -18.13
N CYS A 57 -12.52 -3.55 -18.24
CA CYS A 57 -11.43 -4.03 -19.08
C CYS A 57 -10.69 -5.22 -18.45
N TRP A 58 -10.37 -5.12 -17.16
CA TRP A 58 -9.63 -6.15 -16.43
C TRP A 58 -10.33 -7.51 -16.44
N ILE A 59 -11.65 -7.52 -16.23
CA ILE A 59 -12.42 -8.77 -16.12
C ILE A 59 -12.47 -9.54 -17.45
N GLU A 60 -12.28 -8.87 -18.60
CA GLU A 60 -12.32 -9.50 -19.91
C GLU A 60 -11.18 -10.48 -20.15
N ARG A 61 -10.10 -10.35 -19.39
CA ARG A 61 -8.98 -11.28 -19.45
C ARG A 61 -9.39 -12.70 -19.04
N PHE A 62 -10.37 -12.84 -18.17
CA PHE A 62 -10.75 -14.13 -17.60
C PHE A 62 -11.86 -14.79 -18.40
N ASN A 63 -11.82 -16.12 -18.47
CA ASN A 63 -12.89 -16.92 -19.05
C ASN A 63 -14.22 -16.60 -18.37
N GLU A 64 -15.30 -16.50 -19.15
CA GLU A 64 -16.62 -16.07 -18.69
C GLU A 64 -17.12 -16.87 -17.47
N SER A 65 -16.93 -18.19 -17.48
CA SER A 65 -17.31 -19.09 -16.38
C SER A 65 -16.49 -18.92 -15.10
N GLU A 66 -15.36 -18.20 -15.15
CA GLU A 66 -14.42 -17.99 -14.04
C GLU A 66 -14.42 -16.54 -13.53
N ARG A 67 -15.06 -15.60 -14.25
CA ARG A 67 -15.10 -14.17 -13.91
C ARG A 67 -15.66 -13.90 -12.53
N GLU A 68 -16.65 -14.67 -12.08
CA GLU A 68 -17.28 -14.47 -10.77
C GLU A 68 -16.29 -14.62 -9.60
N TYR A 69 -15.26 -15.46 -9.75
CA TYR A 69 -14.21 -15.57 -8.74
C TYR A 69 -13.38 -14.29 -8.64
N PHE A 70 -13.13 -13.61 -9.77
CA PHE A 70 -12.37 -12.36 -9.81
C PHE A 70 -13.20 -11.17 -9.35
N PHE A 71 -14.50 -11.14 -9.63
CA PHE A 71 -15.40 -10.18 -9.00
C PHE A 71 -15.43 -10.36 -7.48
N SER A 72 -15.56 -11.59 -6.97
CA SER A 72 -15.53 -11.87 -5.53
C SER A 72 -14.24 -11.39 -4.86
N LEU A 73 -13.08 -11.56 -5.53
CA LEU A 73 -11.81 -11.01 -5.05
C LEU A 73 -11.82 -9.47 -5.06
N PHE A 74 -12.27 -8.84 -6.15
CA PHE A 74 -12.30 -7.39 -6.29
C PHE A 74 -13.22 -6.73 -5.24
N GLU A 75 -14.38 -7.32 -4.96
CA GLU A 75 -15.34 -6.82 -3.97
C GLU A 75 -14.80 -6.87 -2.54
N ASN A 76 -13.86 -7.79 -2.27
CA ASN A 76 -13.17 -7.93 -0.98
C ASN A 76 -11.76 -7.32 -1.01
N TYR A 77 -11.47 -6.47 -1.99
CA TYR A 77 -10.18 -5.83 -2.16
C TYR A 77 -10.05 -4.62 -1.24
N ASN A 78 -8.98 -4.57 -0.44
CA ASN A 78 -8.73 -3.46 0.47
C ASN A 78 -8.04 -2.32 -0.27
N TYR A 79 -8.66 -1.16 -0.31
CA TYR A 79 -8.05 0.07 -0.81
C TYR A 79 -7.93 1.07 0.33
N ILE A 80 -6.69 1.31 0.73
CA ILE A 80 -6.37 2.25 1.80
C ILE A 80 -6.19 3.64 1.18
N SER A 81 -7.27 4.41 1.20
CA SER A 81 -7.26 5.83 0.84
C SER A 81 -6.29 6.61 1.74
N GLU A 82 -5.88 7.80 1.32
CA GLU A 82 -5.00 8.65 2.14
C GLU A 82 -5.62 8.99 3.51
N ASN A 83 -6.93 9.24 3.55
CA ASN A 83 -7.65 9.52 4.80
C ASN A 83 -7.68 8.30 5.72
N GLU A 84 -7.93 7.11 5.17
CA GLU A 84 -7.89 5.86 5.92
C GLU A 84 -6.47 5.57 6.42
N TYR A 85 -5.44 5.83 5.60
CA TYR A 85 -4.04 5.68 5.97
C TYR A 85 -3.67 6.57 7.16
N LYS A 86 -4.05 7.86 7.09
CA LYS A 86 -3.89 8.84 8.19
C LYS A 86 -4.57 8.35 9.46
N HIS A 87 -5.83 7.93 9.35
CA HIS A 87 -6.60 7.46 10.49
C HIS A 87 -5.97 6.23 11.16
N ARG A 88 -5.51 5.26 10.37
CA ARG A 88 -4.84 4.05 10.87
C ARG A 88 -3.51 4.37 11.56
N ILE A 89 -2.73 5.31 11.03
CA ILE A 89 -1.48 5.76 11.67
C ILE A 89 -1.78 6.42 13.02
N TRP A 90 -2.78 7.29 13.07
CA TRP A 90 -3.20 7.93 14.32
C TRP A 90 -3.64 6.88 15.35
N GLN A 91 -4.52 5.95 14.99
CA GLN A 91 -4.96 4.85 15.88
C GLN A 91 -3.80 3.98 16.36
N LEU A 92 -2.86 3.67 15.45
CA LEU A 92 -1.67 2.89 15.77
C LEU A 92 -0.77 3.62 16.76
N SER A 93 -0.60 4.93 16.55
CA SER A 93 0.25 5.76 17.42
C SER A 93 -0.38 5.90 18.81
N GLU A 94 -1.68 6.22 18.91
CA GLU A 94 -2.42 6.24 20.19
C GLU A 94 -2.21 4.93 20.97
N ALA A 95 -2.51 3.80 20.33
CA ALA A 95 -2.49 2.51 21.02
C ALA A 95 -1.07 2.10 21.46
N ILE A 96 -0.04 2.46 20.70
CA ILE A 96 1.36 2.24 21.11
C ILE A 96 1.72 3.11 22.30
N TYR A 97 1.33 4.40 22.28
CA TYR A 97 1.64 5.31 23.37
C TYR A 97 0.88 4.98 24.65
N GLU A 98 -0.39 4.56 24.56
CA GLU A 98 -1.15 4.04 25.71
C GLU A 98 -0.41 2.87 26.37
N GLU A 99 0.07 1.90 25.58
CA GLU A 99 0.80 0.75 26.11
C GLU A 99 2.17 1.12 26.72
N LEU A 100 2.82 2.16 26.19
CA LEU A 100 4.10 2.65 26.68
C LEU A 100 3.95 3.54 27.93
N GLU A 101 2.85 4.28 28.04
CA GLU A 101 2.51 5.11 29.19
C GLU A 101 2.23 4.25 30.42
N GLU A 102 1.56 3.10 30.26
CA GLU A 102 1.42 2.08 31.32
C GLU A 102 2.77 1.59 31.87
N LYS A 103 3.84 1.75 31.07
CA LYS A 103 5.22 1.40 31.43
C LYS A 103 6.07 2.59 31.86
N GLN A 104 5.46 3.77 32.04
CA GLN A 104 6.12 5.01 32.42
C GLN A 104 7.23 5.42 31.42
N ILE A 105 6.98 5.19 30.13
CA ILE A 105 7.85 5.62 29.03
C ILE A 105 7.22 6.85 28.39
N ALA A 106 7.91 7.98 28.47
CA ALA A 106 7.46 9.21 27.83
C ALA A 106 7.65 9.14 26.31
N ARG A 107 6.89 9.95 25.57
CA ARG A 107 6.82 9.87 24.09
C ARG A 107 8.16 10.20 23.43
N GLU A 108 8.88 11.16 24.00
CA GLU A 108 10.22 11.56 23.62
C GLU A 108 11.28 10.49 23.89
N GLU A 109 10.96 9.47 24.71
CA GLU A 109 11.83 8.31 24.97
C GLU A 109 11.60 7.17 23.96
N VAL A 110 10.71 7.38 22.98
CA VAL A 110 10.36 6.42 21.92
C VAL A 110 11.02 6.80 20.61
N LEU A 111 11.68 5.84 19.96
CA LEU A 111 12.28 5.99 18.64
C LEU A 111 11.54 5.11 17.63
N PHE A 112 11.09 5.69 16.52
CA PHE A 112 10.52 4.94 15.40
C PHE A 112 11.61 4.64 14.37
N VAL A 113 11.67 3.40 13.91
CA VAL A 113 12.59 2.96 12.86
C VAL A 113 11.78 2.40 11.70
N THR A 114 11.93 3.01 10.53
CA THR A 114 11.21 2.59 9.31
C THR A 114 12.10 1.72 8.42
N VAL A 115 11.49 0.87 7.60
CA VAL A 115 12.24 0.06 6.63
C VAL A 115 12.84 0.98 5.55
N PRO A 116 14.17 1.01 5.38
CA PRO A 116 14.81 1.87 4.39
C PRO A 116 14.59 1.37 2.96
N SER A 117 14.77 2.26 1.99
CA SER A 117 14.79 1.85 0.58
C SER A 117 16.10 1.13 0.26
N PRO A 118 16.08 -0.11 -0.23
CA PRO A 118 17.30 -0.86 -0.54
C PRO A 118 18.10 -0.25 -1.72
N LYS A 119 17.53 0.73 -2.43
CA LYS A 119 18.18 1.42 -3.55
C LYS A 119 18.37 2.92 -3.32
N GLY A 120 18.03 3.42 -2.13
CA GLY A 120 18.07 4.87 -1.84
C GLY A 120 17.10 5.71 -2.68
N VAL A 121 16.08 5.10 -3.29
CA VAL A 121 15.02 5.80 -4.05
C VAL A 121 13.72 5.83 -3.28
N SER A 122 12.79 6.70 -3.65
CA SER A 122 11.50 6.83 -2.95
C SER A 122 10.73 5.50 -2.86
N CYS A 123 10.12 5.24 -1.70
CA CYS A 123 9.39 4.01 -1.39
C CYS A 123 8.15 4.30 -0.52
N GLY A 124 7.34 3.26 -0.24
CA GLY A 124 6.19 3.37 0.67
C GLY A 124 6.56 3.89 2.06
N GLY A 125 7.80 3.64 2.51
CA GLY A 125 8.34 4.19 3.75
C GLY A 125 8.37 5.72 3.81
N ASP A 126 8.46 6.43 2.68
CA ASP A 126 8.38 7.90 2.66
C ASP A 126 6.98 8.39 3.09
N GLN A 127 5.94 7.71 2.58
CA GLN A 127 4.56 8.01 2.92
C GLN A 127 4.31 7.71 4.39
N LEU A 128 4.78 6.58 4.88
CA LEU A 128 4.71 6.23 6.29
C LEU A 128 5.34 7.28 7.18
N ARG A 129 6.59 7.69 6.91
CA ARG A 129 7.31 8.68 7.73
C ARG A 129 6.62 10.03 7.75
N SER A 130 6.18 10.53 6.59
CA SER A 130 5.48 11.81 6.50
C SER A 130 4.19 11.79 7.29
N HIS A 131 3.39 10.72 7.19
CA HIS A 131 2.13 10.61 7.88
C HIS A 131 2.29 10.30 9.37
N LEU A 132 3.31 9.54 9.76
CA LEU A 132 3.68 9.30 11.14
C LEU A 132 4.04 10.62 11.83
N LEU A 133 4.85 11.47 11.20
CA LEU A 133 5.13 12.80 11.72
C LEU A 133 3.84 13.61 11.87
N CYS A 134 3.06 13.76 10.80
CA CYS A 134 1.85 14.58 10.79
C CYS A 134 0.81 14.14 11.84
N ALA A 135 0.58 12.84 11.99
CA ALA A 135 -0.39 12.29 12.93
C ALA A 135 0.00 12.51 14.40
N ASN A 136 1.27 12.79 14.66
CA ASN A 136 1.84 12.94 16.00
C ASN A 136 2.36 14.37 16.27
N LEU A 137 2.08 15.34 15.39
CA LEU A 137 2.51 16.74 15.56
C LEU A 137 1.91 17.37 16.82
N ASP A 138 0.60 17.17 17.05
CA ASP A 138 -0.11 17.70 18.23
C ASP A 138 0.43 17.10 19.54
N TRP A 139 1.21 16.03 19.43
CA TRP A 139 1.87 15.35 20.54
C TRP A 139 3.35 15.70 20.67
N GLY A 140 3.83 16.67 19.90
CA GLY A 140 5.20 17.15 19.97
C GLY A 140 6.24 16.22 19.35
N MET A 141 5.84 15.32 18.43
CA MET A 141 6.80 14.44 17.76
C MET A 141 7.82 15.25 16.95
N ASP A 142 9.10 15.11 17.31
CA ASP A 142 10.22 15.68 16.58
C ASP A 142 10.68 14.76 15.44
N LYS A 143 11.19 15.35 14.35
CA LYS A 143 11.68 14.59 13.19
C LYS A 143 12.83 13.63 13.54
N ASN A 144 13.63 13.94 14.55
CA ASN A 144 14.72 13.08 15.00
C ASN A 144 14.23 11.82 15.73
N LEU A 145 12.93 11.71 16.04
CA LEU A 145 12.31 10.49 16.58
C LEU A 145 11.95 9.47 15.50
N ILE A 146 12.18 9.79 14.21
CA ILE A 146 11.89 8.90 13.08
C ILE A 146 13.17 8.63 12.29
N ILE A 147 13.68 7.40 12.39
CA ILE A 147 14.85 6.95 11.66
C ILE A 147 14.42 6.43 10.29
N ALA A 148 14.89 7.13 9.24
CA ALA A 148 14.66 6.79 7.84
C ALA A 148 15.77 5.91 7.23
N ASP A 149 16.98 6.02 7.77
CA ASP A 149 18.17 5.36 7.28
C ASP A 149 19.10 5.07 8.46
N ILE A 150 19.31 3.79 8.76
CA ILE A 150 20.09 3.32 9.90
C ILE A 150 21.56 3.70 9.72
N GLU A 151 22.11 3.58 8.51
CA GLU A 151 23.52 3.83 8.23
C GLU A 151 23.90 5.31 8.37
N LYS A 152 22.91 6.21 8.27
CA LYS A 152 23.10 7.66 8.47
C LYS A 152 22.68 8.16 9.84
N MET A 153 22.17 7.29 10.72
CA MET A 153 21.68 7.68 12.04
C MET A 153 22.83 8.12 12.94
N ASN A 154 22.69 9.23 13.66
CA ASN A 154 23.62 9.59 14.74
C ASN A 154 23.32 8.74 15.99
N PRO A 155 24.26 7.92 16.52
CA PRO A 155 24.04 7.11 17.72
C PRO A 155 23.66 7.91 18.98
N SER A 156 23.94 9.23 19.03
CA SER A 156 23.49 10.08 20.13
C SER A 156 21.97 10.18 20.25
N LEU A 157 21.23 9.89 19.16
CA LEU A 157 19.76 9.83 19.17
C LEU A 157 19.21 8.72 20.07
N LEU A 158 20.03 7.74 20.43
CA LEU A 158 19.66 6.66 21.34
C LEU A 158 19.77 7.06 22.83
N VAL A 159 20.43 8.18 23.15
CA VAL A 159 20.57 8.63 24.53
C VAL A 159 19.20 9.01 25.08
N GLY A 160 18.85 8.45 26.24
CA GLY A 160 17.55 8.69 26.89
C GLY A 160 16.36 7.96 26.26
N LYS A 161 16.58 7.10 25.24
CA LYS A 161 15.50 6.28 24.67
C LYS A 161 15.30 5.01 25.50
N LYS A 162 14.04 4.63 25.69
CA LYS A 162 13.62 3.41 26.42
C LYS A 162 12.88 2.41 25.52
N ALA A 163 12.28 2.88 24.42
CA ALA A 163 11.54 2.04 23.50
C ALA A 163 11.92 2.31 22.05
N ILE A 164 11.94 1.24 21.25
CA ILE A 164 12.19 1.30 19.80
C ILE A 164 11.04 0.60 19.09
N VAL A 165 10.39 1.33 18.19
CA VAL A 165 9.24 0.86 17.41
C VAL A 165 9.66 0.72 15.96
N PHE A 166 9.84 -0.52 15.51
CA PHE A 166 10.06 -0.84 14.11
C PHE A 166 8.72 -0.88 13.38
N ILE A 167 8.58 -0.07 12.33
CA ILE A 167 7.30 0.11 11.62
C ILE A 167 7.48 0.09 10.11
N ASP A 168 6.54 -0.57 9.42
CA ASP A 168 6.44 -0.59 7.96
C ASP A 168 4.99 -0.35 7.49
N ASP A 169 4.79 -0.05 6.21
CA ASP A 169 3.44 0.09 5.66
C ASP A 169 2.70 -1.26 5.66
N ILE A 170 3.41 -2.33 5.32
CA ILE A 170 2.88 -3.69 5.32
C ILE A 170 3.87 -4.73 5.85
N LEU A 171 3.45 -5.46 6.89
CA LEU A 171 4.13 -6.67 7.34
C LEU A 171 3.54 -7.91 6.65
N GLY A 172 3.98 -8.13 5.41
CA GLY A 172 3.59 -9.28 4.58
C GLY A 172 4.16 -10.61 5.08
N THR A 173 5.47 -10.81 4.96
CA THR A 173 6.18 -12.01 5.46
C THR A 173 6.92 -11.76 6.77
N GLY A 174 7.27 -10.50 7.06
CA GLY A 174 8.13 -10.10 8.18
C GLY A 174 9.63 -10.15 7.88
N PHE A 175 10.05 -10.39 6.63
CA PHE A 175 11.48 -10.49 6.29
C PHE A 175 12.19 -9.14 6.34
N SER A 176 11.66 -8.12 5.67
CA SER A 176 12.30 -6.79 5.59
C SER A 176 12.45 -6.14 6.97
N ILE A 177 11.41 -6.26 7.82
CA ILE A 177 11.48 -5.68 9.17
C ILE A 177 12.46 -6.42 10.06
N ARG A 178 12.62 -7.75 9.90
CA ARG A 178 13.64 -8.52 10.61
C ARG A 178 15.04 -8.06 10.22
N GLU A 179 15.30 -7.95 8.92
CA GLU A 179 16.58 -7.45 8.40
C GLU A 179 16.86 -6.04 8.91
N THR A 180 15.83 -5.18 8.98
CA THR A 180 15.94 -3.83 9.56
C THR A 180 16.33 -3.87 11.04
N ILE A 181 15.76 -4.79 11.83
CA ILE A 181 16.13 -4.97 13.25
C ILE A 181 17.57 -5.48 13.38
N GLU A 182 17.98 -6.45 12.55
CA GLU A 182 19.33 -7.01 12.56
C GLU A 182 20.37 -5.94 12.19
N ASN A 183 20.13 -5.17 11.12
CA ASN A 183 21.00 -4.06 10.71
C ASN A 183 21.06 -2.96 11.77
N PHE A 184 19.94 -2.65 12.42
CA PHE A 184 19.91 -1.69 13.51
C PHE A 184 20.73 -2.17 14.71
N ALA A 185 20.60 -3.45 15.09
CA ALA A 185 21.38 -4.05 16.17
C ALA A 185 22.89 -4.01 15.88
N GLU A 186 23.28 -4.37 14.66
CA GLU A 186 24.67 -4.35 14.20
C GLU A 186 25.25 -2.93 14.24
N TYR A 187 24.50 -1.95 13.71
CA TYR A 187 24.92 -0.55 13.69
C TYR A 187 25.10 0.04 15.10
N CYS A 188 24.31 -0.41 16.08
CA CYS A 188 24.33 0.14 17.43
C CYS A 188 25.50 -0.30 18.31
N GLY A 189 26.32 -1.29 17.89
CA GLY A 189 27.58 -1.70 18.54
C GLY A 189 27.57 -1.76 20.08
N GLU A 190 27.45 -2.96 20.66
CA GLU A 190 27.46 -3.23 22.12
C GLU A 190 26.32 -2.64 22.99
N LYS A 191 25.56 -1.63 22.52
CA LYS A 191 24.24 -1.36 23.11
C LYS A 191 23.31 -2.49 22.74
N ASN A 192 23.22 -3.44 23.65
CA ASN A 192 22.41 -4.62 23.48
C ASN A 192 20.94 -4.16 23.33
N LEU A 193 20.24 -4.64 22.29
CA LEU A 193 18.79 -4.34 22.11
C LEU A 193 17.97 -4.67 23.38
N ASP A 194 18.55 -5.49 24.26
CA ASP A 194 18.08 -5.84 25.60
C ASP A 194 17.81 -4.64 26.51
N ASP A 195 18.43 -3.48 26.27
CA ASP A 195 18.20 -2.26 27.06
C ASP A 195 16.92 -1.53 26.66
N TYR A 196 16.30 -1.91 25.53
CA TYR A 196 15.13 -1.27 25.00
C TYR A 196 13.93 -2.20 24.98
N LEU A 197 12.76 -1.60 25.16
CA LEU A 197 11.52 -2.27 24.83
C LEU A 197 11.30 -2.23 23.31
N ILE A 198 11.40 -3.38 22.66
CA ILE A 198 11.29 -3.50 21.20
C ILE A 198 9.88 -3.85 20.77
N TYR A 199 9.28 -2.97 19.97
CA TYR A 199 8.02 -3.20 19.28
C TYR A 199 8.23 -3.35 17.79
N VAL A 200 7.43 -4.22 17.17
CA VAL A 200 7.31 -4.33 15.71
C VAL A 200 5.86 -4.19 15.31
N THR A 201 5.58 -3.34 14.34
CA THR A 201 4.23 -3.13 13.85
C THR A 201 4.19 -2.71 12.38
N GLY A 202 2.98 -2.56 11.86
CA GLY A 202 2.73 -1.97 10.56
C GLY A 202 1.28 -1.55 10.43
N ILE A 203 0.99 -0.76 9.40
CA ILE A 203 -0.38 -0.30 9.11
C ILE A 203 -1.29 -1.50 8.82
N LEU A 204 -0.73 -2.50 8.14
CA LEU A 204 -1.35 -3.80 7.91
C LEU A 204 -0.35 -4.94 8.14
N ILE A 205 -0.80 -6.00 8.82
CA ILE A 205 0.03 -7.11 9.29
C ILE A 205 -0.65 -8.43 8.94
N THR A 206 0.07 -9.40 8.38
CA THR A 206 -0.48 -10.75 8.20
C THR A 206 -0.22 -11.62 9.44
N LYS A 207 -1.11 -12.59 9.71
CA LYS A 207 -0.84 -13.62 10.74
C LYS A 207 0.46 -14.41 10.49
N ARG A 208 0.91 -14.49 9.23
CA ARG A 208 2.18 -15.13 8.88
C ARG A 208 3.37 -14.31 9.38
N ALA A 209 3.36 -12.99 9.17
CA ALA A 209 4.41 -12.10 9.67
C ALA A 209 4.49 -12.14 11.20
N VAL A 210 3.36 -12.08 11.89
CA VAL A 210 3.29 -12.23 13.36
C VAL A 210 3.98 -13.52 13.81
N ARG A 211 3.56 -14.67 13.27
CA ARG A 211 4.16 -15.97 13.62
C ARG A 211 5.64 -16.06 13.28
N TYR A 212 6.08 -15.43 12.19
CA TYR A 212 7.48 -15.41 11.78
C TYR A 212 8.31 -14.60 12.77
N LEU A 213 7.90 -13.37 13.06
CA LEU A 213 8.60 -12.43 13.93
C LEU A 213 8.67 -12.93 15.36
N SER A 214 7.55 -13.43 15.92
CA SER A 214 7.54 -14.00 17.27
C SER A 214 8.46 -15.22 17.44
N LYS A 215 8.81 -15.92 16.35
CA LYS A 215 9.74 -17.06 16.38
C LYS A 215 11.19 -16.66 16.13
N LYS A 216 11.43 -15.64 15.30
CA LYS A 216 12.76 -15.30 14.79
C LYS A 216 13.42 -14.14 15.53
N VAL A 217 12.64 -13.26 16.15
CA VAL A 217 13.16 -12.10 16.88
C VAL A 217 12.85 -12.32 18.36
N ARG A 218 13.83 -12.88 19.09
CA ARG A 218 13.71 -13.11 20.54
C ARG A 218 13.58 -11.74 21.24
N LYS A 219 12.68 -11.63 22.22
CA LYS A 219 12.40 -10.41 23.03
C LYS A 219 11.63 -9.28 22.32
N THR A 220 11.17 -9.46 21.09
CA THR A 220 10.34 -8.46 20.41
C THR A 220 8.86 -8.68 20.68
N LYS A 221 8.13 -7.62 21.03
CA LYS A 221 6.67 -7.63 21.08
C LYS A 221 6.12 -7.19 19.72
N VAL A 222 5.45 -8.10 19.02
CA VAL A 222 4.72 -7.74 17.79
C VAL A 222 3.42 -7.03 18.22
N PHE A 223 3.34 -5.74 17.94
CA PHE A 223 2.18 -4.93 18.29
C PHE A 223 1.08 -5.05 17.24
N GLN A 224 -0.12 -5.38 17.69
CA GLN A 224 -1.33 -5.39 16.89
C GLN A 224 -2.37 -4.51 17.57
N LEU A 225 -3.10 -3.74 16.76
CA LEU A 225 -4.23 -2.98 17.27
C LEU A 225 -5.27 -3.94 17.88
N GLN A 226 -5.93 -3.47 18.95
CA GLN A 226 -7.00 -4.22 19.58
C GLN A 226 -8.04 -4.67 18.55
N GLY A 227 -8.48 -5.93 18.68
CA GLY A 227 -9.44 -6.54 17.75
C GLY A 227 -8.87 -6.91 16.38
N GLU A 228 -7.55 -7.03 16.22
CA GLU A 228 -6.89 -7.35 14.94
C GLU A 228 -7.20 -6.30 13.82
N LYS A 229 -7.44 -5.02 14.17
CA LYS A 229 -7.83 -3.97 13.18
C LYS A 229 -6.78 -3.69 12.10
N ASN A 230 -5.50 -3.89 12.42
CA ASN A 230 -4.41 -3.85 11.45
C ASN A 230 -4.06 -5.22 10.86
N SER A 231 -4.93 -6.23 10.97
CA SER A 231 -4.72 -7.56 10.39
C SER A 231 -5.24 -7.62 8.96
N ILE A 232 -4.42 -8.14 8.04
CA ILE A 232 -4.84 -8.48 6.67
C ILE A 232 -4.80 -9.99 6.45
N LYS A 233 -5.91 -10.51 5.92
CA LYS A 233 -6.13 -11.94 5.68
C LYS A 233 -5.67 -12.35 4.29
N ASN A 234 -5.28 -13.62 4.20
CA ASN A 234 -5.07 -14.29 2.91
C ASN A 234 -6.43 -14.46 2.22
N CYS A 235 -6.56 -14.04 0.96
CA CYS A 235 -7.81 -14.14 0.21
C CYS A 235 -8.26 -15.60 -0.04
N MET A 236 -7.33 -16.55 0.09
CA MET A 236 -7.60 -17.98 0.04
C MET A 236 -7.73 -18.57 1.45
N THR A 237 -8.04 -17.80 2.50
CA THR A 237 -8.50 -18.39 3.77
C THR A 237 -9.93 -18.89 3.55
N GLY A 238 -10.21 -20.16 3.84
CA GLY A 238 -11.55 -20.70 3.60
C GLY A 238 -12.56 -20.15 4.60
N GLY A 239 -13.79 -19.96 4.13
CA GLY A 239 -14.84 -19.23 4.86
C GLY A 239 -14.63 -17.72 4.93
N TYR A 240 -13.61 -17.16 4.26
CA TYR A 240 -13.42 -15.71 4.17
C TYR A 240 -14.10 -15.14 2.91
N ILE A 241 -13.51 -15.33 1.73
CA ILE A 241 -14.12 -14.94 0.44
C ILE A 241 -14.79 -16.14 -0.20
N PHE A 242 -14.13 -17.28 -0.19
CA PHE A 242 -14.63 -18.52 -0.78
C PHE A 242 -14.95 -19.55 0.31
N LYS A 243 -15.96 -20.39 0.03
CA LYS A 243 -16.30 -21.53 0.89
C LYS A 243 -15.12 -22.49 1.01
N GLU A 244 -14.99 -23.14 2.16
CA GLU A 244 -13.85 -24.02 2.46
C GLU A 244 -13.73 -25.17 1.44
N GLU A 245 -14.87 -25.73 1.04
CA GLU A 245 -14.97 -26.85 0.10
C GLU A 245 -14.56 -26.50 -1.34
N GLU A 246 -14.76 -25.25 -1.78
CA GLU A 246 -14.47 -24.80 -3.15
C GLU A 246 -13.09 -24.15 -3.29
N LYS A 247 -12.54 -23.64 -2.17
CA LYS A 247 -11.30 -22.88 -2.12
C LYS A 247 -10.16 -23.50 -2.94
N ARG A 248 -9.87 -24.79 -2.77
CA ARG A 248 -8.73 -25.44 -3.45
C ARG A 248 -8.87 -25.43 -4.97
N LYS A 249 -10.09 -25.58 -5.47
CA LYS A 249 -10.37 -25.53 -6.91
C LYS A 249 -10.18 -24.11 -7.42
N ILE A 250 -10.79 -23.14 -6.74
CA ILE A 250 -10.74 -21.72 -7.10
C ILE A 250 -9.30 -21.18 -7.05
N GLU A 251 -8.54 -21.56 -6.03
CA GLU A 251 -7.14 -21.19 -5.87
C GLU A 251 -6.27 -21.66 -7.04
N LYS A 252 -6.50 -22.87 -7.56
CA LYS A 252 -5.80 -23.37 -8.77
C LYS A 252 -6.17 -22.57 -10.02
N ILE A 253 -7.44 -22.17 -10.15
CA ILE A 253 -7.90 -21.33 -11.27
C ILE A 253 -7.21 -19.97 -11.20
N ILE A 254 -7.18 -19.32 -10.03
CA ILE A 254 -6.52 -18.03 -9.85
C ILE A 254 -5.01 -18.15 -10.10
N GLU A 255 -4.37 -19.19 -9.56
CA GLU A 255 -2.94 -19.43 -9.76
C GLU A 255 -2.58 -19.59 -11.24
N LYS A 256 -3.45 -20.21 -12.05
CA LYS A 256 -3.26 -20.29 -13.51
C LYS A 256 -3.11 -18.90 -14.13
N TYR A 257 -4.06 -17.99 -13.85
CA TYR A 257 -4.01 -16.63 -14.40
C TYR A 257 -2.87 -15.78 -13.83
N GLU A 258 -2.49 -16.00 -12.58
CA GLU A 258 -1.34 -15.36 -11.95
C GLU A 258 -0.04 -15.81 -12.62
N LYS A 259 0.14 -17.10 -12.92
CA LYS A 259 1.36 -17.64 -13.56
C LYS A 259 1.64 -17.06 -14.94
N GLU A 260 0.59 -16.71 -15.68
CA GLU A 260 0.71 -16.10 -17.01
C GLU A 260 1.42 -14.73 -17.00
N ILE A 261 1.42 -14.03 -15.85
CA ILE A 261 1.95 -12.67 -15.72
C ILE A 261 2.92 -12.48 -14.54
N GLY A 262 2.95 -13.42 -13.60
CA GLY A 262 3.64 -13.28 -12.32
C GLY A 262 5.16 -13.41 -12.41
N ILE A 263 5.68 -14.06 -13.46
CA ILE A 263 7.11 -14.32 -13.64
C ILE A 263 7.77 -13.15 -14.37
N GLU A 264 8.88 -12.64 -13.81
CA GLU A 264 9.70 -11.57 -14.41
C GLU A 264 11.18 -11.82 -14.10
N GLY A 265 11.88 -12.39 -15.07
CA GLY A 265 13.24 -12.91 -14.86
C GLY A 265 13.25 -13.94 -13.74
N GLU A 266 14.09 -13.71 -12.72
CA GLU A 266 14.21 -14.57 -11.54
C GLU A 266 13.13 -14.33 -10.48
N LYS A 267 12.30 -13.30 -10.64
CA LYS A 267 11.26 -12.94 -9.66
C LYS A 267 9.94 -13.64 -9.97
N ASP A 268 9.37 -14.26 -8.95
CA ASP A 268 8.04 -14.86 -8.99
C ASP A 268 7.07 -14.10 -8.08
N PHE A 269 6.10 -13.43 -8.71
CA PHE A 269 4.99 -12.74 -8.04
C PHE A 269 3.67 -13.52 -8.13
N THR A 270 3.71 -14.76 -8.61
CA THR A 270 2.54 -15.64 -8.66
C THR A 270 1.94 -15.78 -7.26
N MET A 271 0.66 -15.45 -7.12
CA MET A 271 -0.04 -15.48 -5.83
C MET A 271 0.51 -14.45 -4.81
N GLY A 272 1.13 -13.37 -5.32
CA GLY A 272 1.78 -12.32 -4.55
C GLY A 272 3.15 -12.73 -4.00
N PHE A 273 4.02 -11.75 -3.74
CA PHE A 273 5.36 -11.98 -3.21
C PHE A 273 5.32 -12.83 -1.93
N GLY A 274 6.14 -13.89 -1.92
CA GLY A 274 6.16 -14.88 -0.85
C GLY A 274 4.88 -15.73 -0.74
N LYS A 275 4.00 -15.69 -1.75
CA LYS A 275 2.67 -16.33 -1.76
C LYS A 275 1.75 -15.83 -0.63
N CYS A 276 1.82 -14.53 -0.33
CA CYS A 276 1.01 -13.90 0.72
C CYS A 276 -0.48 -13.87 0.36
N LYS A 277 -0.83 -13.78 -0.93
CA LYS A 277 -2.21 -13.79 -1.43
C LYS A 277 -3.09 -12.76 -0.74
N ILE A 278 -2.60 -11.53 -0.61
CA ILE A 278 -3.41 -10.43 -0.07
C ILE A 278 -4.12 -9.69 -1.23
N LEU A 279 -5.14 -8.91 -0.87
CA LEU A 279 -5.88 -8.03 -1.76
C LEU A 279 -5.82 -6.63 -1.18
N LEU A 280 -4.82 -5.86 -1.61
CA LEU A 280 -4.49 -4.58 -0.99
C LEU A 280 -3.85 -3.62 -2.00
N SER A 281 -4.29 -2.37 -1.99
CA SER A 281 -3.53 -1.21 -2.49
C SER A 281 -3.60 -0.06 -1.51
N PHE A 282 -2.56 0.77 -1.52
CA PHE A 282 -2.57 2.09 -0.91
C PHE A 282 -2.81 3.15 -1.99
N PHE A 283 -3.27 4.33 -1.58
CA PHE A 283 -3.46 5.47 -2.48
C PHE A 283 -2.21 5.84 -3.28
N TYR A 284 -1.01 5.60 -2.72
CA TYR A 284 0.26 5.85 -3.39
C TYR A 284 0.72 4.69 -4.27
N ASN A 285 0.50 3.42 -3.88
CA ASN A 285 1.03 2.26 -4.62
C ASN A 285 0.40 0.92 -4.18
N THR A 286 0.60 -0.12 -5.00
CA THR A 286 0.15 -1.48 -4.70
C THR A 286 1.31 -2.37 -4.23
N PRO A 287 1.26 -2.95 -3.01
CA PRO A 287 2.30 -3.86 -2.53
C PRO A 287 2.46 -5.11 -3.41
N ASN A 288 3.68 -5.62 -3.54
CA ASN A 288 3.93 -6.81 -4.38
C ASN A 288 3.45 -8.11 -3.71
N ASN A 289 3.08 -8.06 -2.43
CA ASN A 289 2.42 -9.15 -1.72
C ASN A 289 1.00 -9.42 -2.25
N THR A 290 0.40 -8.44 -2.92
CA THR A 290 -0.93 -8.52 -3.55
C THR A 290 -0.89 -9.42 -4.79
N LEU A 291 -1.99 -10.13 -5.05
CA LEU A 291 -2.16 -10.90 -6.29
C LEU A 291 -1.80 -10.05 -7.51
N CYS A 292 -0.92 -10.56 -8.37
CA CYS A 292 -0.30 -9.77 -9.44
C CYS A 292 -1.28 -9.37 -10.54
N SER A 293 -2.39 -10.10 -10.71
CA SER A 293 -3.52 -9.73 -11.56
C SER A 293 -4.12 -8.36 -11.24
N PHE A 294 -3.99 -7.88 -10.00
CA PHE A 294 -4.54 -6.58 -9.58
C PHE A 294 -3.60 -5.40 -9.80
N TRP A 295 -2.32 -5.61 -10.12
CA TRP A 295 -1.36 -4.50 -10.19
C TRP A 295 -0.30 -4.57 -11.28
N LYS A 296 -0.02 -5.76 -11.82
CA LYS A 296 1.04 -5.93 -12.80
C LYS A 296 0.52 -5.72 -14.21
N CYS A 297 0.96 -4.66 -14.87
CA CYS A 297 0.65 -4.43 -16.28
C CYS A 297 1.47 -5.36 -17.16
N THR A 298 0.80 -6.06 -18.08
CA THR A 298 1.44 -6.84 -19.15
C THR A 298 0.66 -6.63 -20.45
N ASP A 299 1.11 -7.23 -21.54
CA ASP A 299 0.32 -7.39 -22.77
C ASP A 299 -1.01 -8.13 -22.53
N LYS A 300 -1.05 -9.01 -21.52
CA LYS A 300 -2.23 -9.81 -21.15
C LYS A 300 -3.08 -9.20 -20.04
N ASN A 301 -2.56 -8.23 -19.28
CA ASN A 301 -3.20 -7.76 -18.06
C ASN A 301 -3.18 -6.23 -17.98
N ILE A 302 -4.39 -5.64 -17.94
CA ILE A 302 -4.63 -4.24 -17.61
C ILE A 302 -5.28 -4.21 -16.22
N PRO A 303 -4.48 -4.07 -15.15
CA PRO A 303 -4.97 -4.19 -13.79
C PRO A 303 -5.77 -2.95 -13.32
N PRO A 304 -6.68 -3.10 -12.35
CA PRO A 304 -7.41 -1.98 -11.76
C PRO A 304 -6.52 -1.07 -10.88
N PHE A 305 -5.50 -1.63 -10.23
CA PHE A 305 -4.61 -0.90 -9.31
C PHE A 305 -3.13 -1.05 -9.73
N PRO A 306 -2.71 -0.45 -10.86
CA PRO A 306 -1.35 -0.58 -11.35
C PRO A 306 -0.32 0.11 -10.43
N ARG A 307 0.84 -0.54 -10.23
CA ARG A 307 1.99 0.10 -9.57
C ARG A 307 2.54 1.26 -10.39
N ASP A 308 3.16 2.24 -9.74
CA ASP A 308 3.66 3.46 -10.41
C ASP A 308 4.55 3.22 -11.63
N LYS A 309 5.49 2.26 -11.54
CA LYS A 309 6.37 1.91 -12.67
C LYS A 309 5.61 1.38 -13.90
N ASP A 310 4.39 0.90 -13.68
CA ASP A 310 3.54 0.24 -14.66
C ASP A 310 2.35 1.14 -15.07
N ARG A 311 2.21 2.33 -14.47
CA ARG A 311 1.18 3.32 -14.82
C ARG A 311 1.48 3.89 -16.21
N ARG A 312 0.82 3.32 -17.22
CA ARG A 312 0.87 3.86 -18.59
C ARG A 312 -0.02 5.11 -18.68
N PRO A 313 0.46 6.24 -19.23
CA PRO A 313 -0.40 7.36 -19.57
C PRO A 313 -1.48 6.89 -20.54
N THR A 314 -2.73 7.27 -20.31
CA THR A 314 -3.82 6.95 -21.27
C THR A 314 -3.55 7.64 -22.61
N LEU A 315 -4.09 7.08 -23.70
CA LEU A 315 -3.98 7.70 -25.03
C LEU A 315 -4.52 9.14 -25.03
N ASP A 316 -5.54 9.42 -24.23
CA ASP A 316 -6.09 10.77 -24.10
C ASP A 316 -5.18 11.70 -23.31
N ILE A 317 -4.48 11.22 -22.26
CA ILE A 317 -3.43 12.00 -21.61
C ILE A 317 -2.29 12.28 -22.60
N ILE A 318 -1.91 11.29 -23.42
CA ILE A 318 -0.87 11.47 -24.45
C ILE A 318 -1.32 12.49 -25.50
N ARG A 319 -2.57 12.41 -25.98
CA ARG A 319 -3.16 13.36 -26.94
C ARG A 319 -3.27 14.77 -26.35
N LYS A 320 -3.75 14.91 -25.12
CA LYS A 320 -3.82 16.20 -24.40
C LYS A 320 -2.43 16.79 -24.19
N ARG A 321 -1.43 15.97 -23.82
CA ARG A 321 -0.02 16.41 -23.71
C ARG A 321 0.55 16.83 -25.07
N LYS A 322 0.28 16.07 -26.13
CA LYS A 322 0.69 16.42 -27.50
C LYS A 322 0.09 17.75 -27.91
N LYS A 323 -1.23 17.94 -27.74
CA LYS A 323 -1.93 19.19 -28.04
C LYS A 323 -1.36 20.36 -27.25
N ARG A 324 -1.21 20.23 -25.92
CA ARG A 324 -0.62 21.27 -25.07
C ARG A 324 0.82 21.62 -25.46
N ASN A 325 1.61 20.63 -25.85
CA ASN A 325 2.97 20.87 -26.31
C ASN A 325 2.98 21.60 -27.67
N THR A 326 2.06 21.27 -28.58
CA THR A 326 1.86 22.01 -29.83
C THR A 326 1.43 23.45 -29.57
N ASP A 327 0.45 23.67 -28.69
CA ASP A 327 -0.06 25.00 -28.35
C ASP A 327 1.05 25.87 -27.68
N ASN A 328 1.83 25.29 -26.77
CA ASN A 328 2.96 25.96 -26.14
C ASN A 328 4.11 26.25 -27.11
N ALA A 329 4.35 25.37 -28.10
CA ALA A 329 5.34 25.61 -29.14
C ALA A 329 4.91 26.76 -30.07
N TYR A 330 3.63 26.84 -30.40
CA TYR A 330 3.06 27.98 -31.12
C TYR A 330 3.19 29.29 -30.32
N LEU A 331 2.88 29.27 -29.02
CA LEU A 331 3.05 30.45 -28.17
C LEU A 331 4.52 30.90 -28.10
N LYS A 332 5.48 29.99 -27.92
CA LYS A 332 6.91 30.31 -27.94
C LYS A 332 7.37 30.86 -29.31
N GLY A 333 6.92 30.25 -30.40
CA GLY A 333 7.21 30.73 -31.76
C GLY A 333 6.61 32.11 -32.07
N CYS A 334 5.54 32.51 -31.38
CA CYS A 334 4.96 33.85 -31.50
C CYS A 334 5.73 34.92 -30.68
N PHE A 335 6.42 34.55 -29.60
CA PHE A 335 7.24 35.49 -28.81
C PHE A 335 8.64 35.73 -29.41
N ASP A 336 9.16 34.83 -30.24
CA ASP A 336 10.46 34.99 -30.92
C ASP A 336 10.40 35.92 -32.16
N THR A 337 9.30 36.64 -32.39
CA THR A 337 9.16 37.56 -33.56
C THR A 337 9.19 39.04 -33.23
N TYR A 338 9.50 39.44 -31.99
CA TYR A 338 9.80 40.84 -31.67
C TYR A 338 11.02 40.94 -30.76
N GLU A 339 12.20 40.92 -31.37
CA GLU A 339 13.32 41.81 -31.07
C GLU A 339 14.46 41.52 -32.06
N ASN A 340 14.38 42.17 -33.22
CA ASN A 340 15.54 42.73 -33.89
C ASN A 340 15.05 43.79 -34.88
N VAL A 341 15.54 45.02 -34.64
CA VAL A 341 15.36 46.32 -35.31
C VAL A 341 14.28 47.21 -34.72
#